data_AF-A0A2G9QCD9-F1
#
_entry.id   AF-A0A2G9QCD9-F1
#
_cell.length_a   1.000
_cell.length_b   1.000
_cell.length_c   1.000
_cell.angle_alpha   90.00
_cell.angle_beta   90.00
_cell.angle_gamma   90.00
#
_symmetry.space_group_name_H-M   'P 1'
#
loop_
_entity.id
_entity.type
_entity.pdbx_description
1 polymer ?
#
loop_
_entity_poly.entity_id
_entity_poly.type
_entity_poly.pdbx_seq_one_letter_code
_entity_poly.pdbx_strand_id
1 'polypeptide(L)'
;EGLPGGLEQSLDAFQKILILRCLRGDKVTNAMQDYVCHQLGQRFIEPQTADLSAVFRESSPVTPLIFILSPGTDPAADLYKFAEEMRFSKKLSAISLGQGQGPRAEAMMRNAMERGKWVFFQNCHLAPSWMPSLERLIENIDPDKVHRDFRVWLTSMPSNQFPVSILQNGSKLTIEPPRGVKANLLRTYLSLTDAELNDCKRALEHKALLLSLCLFHGSTIERRKFGPLGFNIPYEFTDGDLRICISQLRMFLEEYTDIPYKVLRYTAGEINYGGRVTDDWDRRCLLSILQDFYQPPVLEDNYKFSESGVYHQINPTYDL
;
A
#
# COMPACT_ATOMS: atom_id res chain seq x y z
N GLU A 1 -8.17 32.04 10.37
CA GLU A 1 -8.24 33.33 11.08
C GLU A 1 -7.07 33.41 12.04
N GLY A 2 -6.50 34.60 12.26
CA GLY A 2 -5.40 34.79 13.20
C GLY A 2 -5.86 34.73 14.66
N LEU A 3 -4.96 34.43 15.59
CA LEU A 3 -5.26 34.41 17.01
C LEU A 3 -5.61 35.82 17.52
N PRO A 4 -6.68 35.98 18.32
CA PRO A 4 -7.14 37.28 18.79
C PRO A 4 -6.20 37.88 19.85
N GLY A 5 -6.41 39.16 20.18
CA GLY A 5 -5.78 39.80 21.34
C GLY A 5 -4.27 40.03 21.21
N GLY A 6 -3.74 40.14 20.00
CA GLY A 6 -2.29 40.33 19.75
C GLY A 6 -1.47 39.05 19.86
N LEU A 7 -2.09 37.91 20.16
CA LEU A 7 -1.43 36.61 20.29
C LEU A 7 -0.82 36.14 18.97
N GLU A 8 -1.37 36.57 17.83
CA GLU A 8 -0.82 36.28 16.51
C GLU A 8 0.60 36.85 16.34
N GLN A 9 0.88 38.02 16.91
CA GLN A 9 2.18 38.69 16.81
C GLN A 9 3.12 38.36 17.98
N SER A 10 2.58 38.01 19.15
CA SER A 10 3.41 37.76 20.35
C SER A 10 3.94 36.33 20.46
N LEU A 11 3.40 35.39 19.68
CA LEU A 11 3.74 33.98 19.75
C LEU A 11 4.45 33.50 18.50
N ASP A 12 5.43 32.62 18.68
CA ASP A 12 6.03 31.89 17.57
C ASP A 12 5.09 30.80 17.04
N ALA A 13 5.43 30.23 15.87
CA ALA A 13 4.58 29.24 15.21
C ALA A 13 4.34 27.98 16.07
N PHE A 14 5.28 27.56 16.92
CA PHE A 14 5.12 26.40 17.79
C PHE A 14 4.24 26.73 19.01
N GLN A 15 4.43 27.89 19.62
CA GLN A 15 3.61 28.39 20.73
C GLN A 15 2.13 28.53 20.33
N LYS A 16 1.85 28.94 19.07
CA LYS A 16 0.47 28.95 18.53
C LYS A 16 -0.19 27.57 18.54
N ILE A 17 0.58 26.50 18.31
CA ILE A 17 0.09 25.11 18.36
C ILE A 17 -0.28 24.71 19.80
N LEU A 18 0.42 25.23 20.81
CA LEU A 18 0.07 24.97 22.22
C LEU A 18 -1.33 25.49 22.55
N ILE A 19 -1.69 26.68 22.07
CA ILE A 19 -3.06 27.21 22.22
C ILE A 19 -4.06 26.34 21.46
N LEU A 20 -3.74 25.97 20.22
CA LEU A 20 -4.59 25.09 19.42
C LEU A 20 -4.81 23.74 20.12
N ARG A 21 -3.80 23.18 20.79
CA ARG A 21 -3.92 21.94 21.57
C ARG A 21 -4.91 22.08 22.73
N CYS A 22 -4.96 23.25 23.37
CA CYS A 22 -5.90 23.50 24.46
C CYS A 22 -7.35 23.68 23.97
N LEU A 23 -7.56 24.22 22.76
CA LEU A 23 -8.90 24.59 22.27
C LEU A 23 -9.48 23.62 21.22
N ARG A 24 -8.63 23.05 20.36
CA ARG A 24 -8.95 22.25 19.18
C ARG A 24 -7.93 21.12 19.02
N GLY A 25 -7.94 20.19 19.98
CA GLY A 25 -7.08 19.01 19.98
C GLY A 25 -7.14 18.21 18.66
N ASP A 26 -8.31 18.20 18.00
CA ASP A 26 -8.55 17.56 16.71
C ASP A 26 -7.73 18.15 15.55
N LYS A 27 -7.24 19.39 15.68
CA LYS A 27 -6.46 20.09 14.65
C LYS A 27 -4.95 20.08 14.89
N VAL A 28 -4.49 19.55 16.02
CA VAL A 28 -3.06 19.55 16.39
C VAL A 28 -2.21 18.81 15.37
N THR A 29 -2.65 17.65 14.89
CA THR A 29 -1.91 16.88 13.87
C THR A 29 -1.70 17.68 12.60
N ASN A 30 -2.75 18.35 12.10
CA ASN A 30 -2.66 19.18 10.89
C ASN A 30 -1.73 20.38 11.12
N ALA A 31 -1.87 21.07 12.26
CA ALA A 31 -1.02 22.22 12.57
C ALA A 31 0.46 21.83 12.74
N MET A 32 0.74 20.63 13.28
CA MET A 32 2.09 20.09 13.33
C MET A 32 2.64 19.76 11.94
N GLN A 33 1.81 19.23 11.03
CA GLN A 33 2.20 19.02 9.63
C GLN A 33 2.51 20.36 8.93
N ASP A 34 1.65 21.37 9.09
CA ASP A 34 1.88 22.71 8.54
C ASP A 34 3.18 23.32 9.06
N TYR A 35 3.44 23.16 10.37
CA TYR A 35 4.69 23.61 11.00
C TYR A 35 5.92 22.89 10.42
N VAL A 36 5.89 21.56 10.29
CA VAL A 36 6.98 20.79 9.68
C VAL A 36 7.18 21.18 8.22
N CYS A 37 6.11 21.36 7.45
CA CYS A 37 6.18 21.83 6.08
C CYS A 37 6.84 23.21 5.99
N HIS A 38 6.48 24.13 6.87
CA HIS A 38 7.06 25.47 6.88
C HIS A 38 8.55 25.48 7.27
N GLN A 39 8.95 24.65 8.23
CA GLN A 39 10.34 24.62 8.75
C GLN A 39 11.30 23.76 7.91
N LEU A 40 10.84 22.61 7.42
CA LEU A 40 11.67 21.61 6.73
C LEU A 40 11.30 21.44 5.25
N GLY A 41 10.09 21.84 4.86
CA GLY A 41 9.57 21.72 3.50
C GLY A 41 8.52 20.62 3.35
N GLN A 42 7.70 20.76 2.31
CA GLN A 42 6.57 19.87 1.98
C GLN A 42 6.94 18.37 1.93
N ARG A 43 8.13 18.04 1.42
CA ARG A 43 8.62 16.65 1.30
C ARG A 43 8.72 15.86 2.61
N PHE A 44 8.68 16.53 3.77
CA PHE A 44 8.75 15.91 5.09
C PHE A 44 7.39 15.54 5.66
N ILE A 45 6.30 16.00 5.04
CA ILE A 45 4.93 15.60 5.40
C ILE A 45 4.26 14.74 4.32
N GLU A 46 4.87 14.66 3.14
CA GLU A 46 4.42 13.80 2.06
C GLU A 46 4.96 12.37 2.23
N PRO A 47 4.11 11.35 2.03
CA PRO A 47 4.56 9.97 2.03
C PRO A 47 5.52 9.77 0.86
N GLN A 48 6.75 9.34 1.15
CA GLN A 48 7.71 8.97 0.11
C GLN A 48 7.43 7.54 -0.36
N THR A 49 7.31 7.36 -1.67
CA THR A 49 7.22 6.02 -2.27
C THR A 49 8.53 5.27 -2.04
N ALA A 50 8.44 4.01 -1.62
CA ALA A 50 9.61 3.16 -1.47
C ALA A 50 10.25 2.89 -2.84
N ASP A 51 11.40 3.53 -3.11
CA ASP A 51 12.19 3.29 -4.32
C ASP A 51 13.15 2.12 -4.10
N LEU A 52 12.76 0.93 -4.57
CA LEU A 52 13.59 -0.27 -4.50
C LEU A 52 14.94 -0.09 -5.20
N SER A 53 15.00 0.71 -6.27
CA SER A 53 16.23 0.97 -7.01
C SER A 53 17.21 1.80 -6.20
N ALA A 54 16.72 2.83 -5.51
CA ALA A 54 17.55 3.67 -4.64
C ALA A 54 18.11 2.85 -3.47
N VAL A 55 17.24 2.10 -2.77
CA VAL A 55 17.69 1.31 -1.61
C VAL A 55 18.62 0.16 -2.03
N PHE A 56 18.38 -0.46 -3.18
CA PHE A 56 19.28 -1.47 -3.72
C PHE A 56 20.66 -0.89 -4.06
N ARG A 57 20.73 0.31 -4.64
CA ARG A 57 22.00 0.97 -4.99
C ARG A 57 22.86 1.26 -3.77
N GLU A 58 22.22 1.61 -2.65
CA GLU A 58 22.90 1.89 -1.37
C GLU A 58 23.18 0.62 -0.55
N SER A 59 22.65 -0.54 -0.98
CA SER A 59 22.82 -1.82 -0.29
C SER A 59 24.13 -2.53 -0.63
N SER A 60 24.54 -3.42 0.28
CA SER A 60 25.73 -4.27 0.13
C SER A 60 25.38 -5.76 0.36
N PRO A 61 26.28 -6.71 0.02
CA PRO A 61 26.10 -8.12 0.34
C PRO A 61 25.93 -8.45 1.83
N VAL A 62 26.41 -7.56 2.71
CA VAL A 62 26.35 -7.73 4.17
C VAL A 62 25.22 -6.92 4.81
N THR A 63 24.52 -6.10 4.03
CA THR A 63 23.42 -5.26 4.50
C THR A 63 22.09 -5.91 4.12
N PRO A 64 21.37 -6.55 5.06
CA PRO A 64 20.07 -7.13 4.75
C PRO A 64 19.04 -6.03 4.42
N LEU A 65 18.17 -6.32 3.46
CA LEU A 65 17.08 -5.46 3.02
C LEU A 65 15.78 -5.97 3.64
N ILE A 66 15.09 -5.13 4.42
CA ILE A 66 14.00 -5.56 5.30
C ILE A 66 12.74 -4.79 4.94
N PHE A 67 11.74 -5.51 4.46
CA PHE A 67 10.38 -5.01 4.35
C PHE A 67 9.64 -5.19 5.68
N ILE A 68 9.33 -4.07 6.32
CA ILE A 68 8.44 -4.04 7.48
C ILE A 68 7.02 -3.94 6.95
N LEU A 69 6.25 -4.99 7.18
CA LEU A 69 4.89 -5.13 6.66
C LEU A 69 3.88 -4.48 7.60
N SER A 70 2.96 -3.72 7.02
CA SER A 70 1.68 -3.40 7.65
C SER A 70 0.66 -4.50 7.33
N PRO A 71 -0.39 -4.67 8.17
CA PRO A 71 -1.48 -5.59 7.85
C PRO A 71 -2.08 -5.34 6.46
N GLY A 72 -2.32 -6.42 5.71
CA GLY A 72 -2.85 -6.35 4.34
C GLY A 72 -1.86 -5.93 3.24
N THR A 73 -0.56 -5.85 3.53
CA THR A 73 0.49 -5.51 2.54
C THR A 73 1.41 -6.68 2.24
N ASP A 74 1.80 -6.84 0.97
CA ASP A 74 2.80 -7.82 0.53
C ASP A 74 3.66 -7.26 -0.62
N PRO A 75 4.97 -7.02 -0.41
CA PRO A 75 5.89 -6.48 -1.41
C PRO A 75 6.45 -7.54 -2.36
N ALA A 76 6.02 -8.82 -2.26
CA ALA A 76 6.59 -9.89 -3.07
C ALA A 76 6.49 -9.60 -4.58
N ALA A 77 5.33 -9.15 -5.05
CA ALA A 77 5.12 -8.81 -6.47
C ALA A 77 6.06 -7.69 -6.93
N ASP A 78 6.21 -6.63 -6.12
CA ASP A 78 7.08 -5.50 -6.42
C ASP A 78 8.55 -5.94 -6.46
N LEU A 79 8.98 -6.81 -5.55
CA LEU A 79 10.33 -7.37 -5.54
C LEU A 79 10.59 -8.27 -6.75
N TYR A 80 9.61 -9.09 -7.18
CA TYR A 80 9.76 -9.93 -8.37
C TYR A 80 9.90 -9.10 -9.64
N LYS A 81 9.08 -8.05 -9.77
CA LYS A 81 9.18 -7.09 -10.88
C LYS A 81 10.54 -6.38 -10.87
N PHE A 82 10.98 -5.91 -9.70
CA PHE A 82 12.29 -5.29 -9.55
C PHE A 82 13.44 -6.25 -9.90
N ALA A 83 13.34 -7.52 -9.50
CA ALA A 83 14.31 -8.53 -9.87
C ALA A 83 14.35 -8.77 -11.39
N GLU A 84 13.22 -8.62 -12.10
CA GLU A 84 13.18 -8.68 -13.57
C GLU A 84 13.88 -7.49 -14.21
N GLU A 85 13.58 -6.28 -13.75
CA GLU A 85 14.24 -5.05 -14.20
C GLU A 85 15.76 -5.12 -14.02
N MET A 86 16.21 -5.71 -12.91
CA MET A 86 17.63 -5.92 -12.60
C MET A 86 18.24 -7.16 -13.27
N ARG A 87 17.48 -7.91 -14.07
CA ARG A 87 17.89 -9.19 -14.72
C ARG A 87 18.31 -10.29 -13.72
N PHE A 88 17.73 -10.26 -12.54
CA PHE A 88 17.93 -11.19 -11.42
C PHE A 88 16.80 -12.20 -11.23
N SER A 89 15.73 -12.23 -12.03
CA SER A 89 14.59 -13.14 -11.82
C SER A 89 15.01 -14.62 -11.70
N LYS A 90 15.95 -15.08 -12.54
CA LYS A 90 16.49 -16.46 -12.49
C LYS A 90 17.48 -16.70 -11.35
N LYS A 91 17.96 -15.62 -10.72
CA LYS A 91 18.92 -15.61 -9.60
C LYS A 91 18.27 -15.23 -8.27
N LEU A 92 16.96 -15.01 -8.24
CA LEU A 92 16.19 -14.79 -7.02
C LEU A 92 15.59 -16.12 -6.57
N SER A 93 15.78 -16.48 -5.31
CA SER A 93 15.17 -17.65 -4.69
C SER A 93 14.37 -17.22 -3.46
N ALA A 94 13.07 -17.52 -3.46
CA ALA A 94 12.18 -17.15 -2.38
C ALA A 94 11.79 -18.37 -1.54
N ILE A 95 11.58 -18.16 -0.24
CA ILE A 95 11.01 -19.15 0.68
C ILE A 95 10.19 -18.42 1.74
N SER A 96 8.93 -18.85 1.90
CA SER A 96 8.10 -18.39 3.01
C SER A 96 8.45 -19.19 4.25
N LEU A 97 8.90 -18.50 5.29
CA LEU A 97 9.35 -19.10 6.52
C LEU A 97 8.14 -19.57 7.35
N GLY A 98 8.26 -20.79 7.84
CA GLY A 98 7.29 -21.46 8.69
C GLY A 98 7.96 -22.64 9.38
N GLN A 99 7.17 -23.49 10.03
CA GLN A 99 7.71 -24.63 10.76
C GLN A 99 8.50 -25.57 9.82
N GLY A 100 9.75 -25.87 10.19
CA GLY A 100 10.61 -26.81 9.48
C GLY A 100 11.37 -26.27 8.26
N GLN A 101 11.23 -24.99 7.89
CA GLN A 101 11.92 -24.43 6.71
C GLN A 101 13.38 -23.99 6.96
N GLY A 102 13.81 -23.90 8.22
CA GLY A 102 15.12 -23.37 8.62
C GLY A 102 16.32 -23.99 7.88
N PRO A 103 16.49 -25.33 7.86
CA PRO A 103 17.62 -25.97 7.17
C PRO A 103 17.66 -25.68 5.66
N ARG A 104 16.48 -25.62 5.02
CA ARG A 104 16.36 -25.29 3.59
C ARG A 104 16.72 -23.82 3.35
N ALA A 105 16.28 -22.91 4.21
CA ALA A 105 16.61 -21.50 4.14
C ALA A 105 18.12 -21.25 4.32
N GLU A 106 18.75 -21.95 5.26
CA GLU A 106 20.21 -21.88 5.45
C GLU A 106 20.98 -22.38 4.23
N ALA A 107 20.62 -23.54 3.68
CA ALA A 107 21.26 -24.06 2.46
C ALA A 107 21.08 -23.10 1.26
N MET A 108 19.89 -22.50 1.14
CA MET A 108 19.60 -21.49 0.12
C MET A 108 20.50 -20.26 0.28
N MET A 109 20.67 -19.75 1.51
CA MET A 109 21.53 -18.61 1.81
C MET A 109 23.00 -18.91 1.48
N ARG A 110 23.52 -20.06 1.91
CA ARG A 110 24.91 -20.47 1.63
C ARG A 110 25.18 -20.57 0.13
N ASN A 111 24.30 -21.22 -0.62
CA ASN A 111 24.42 -21.29 -2.08
C ASN A 111 24.38 -19.91 -2.74
N ALA A 112 23.54 -19.01 -2.23
CA ALA A 112 23.39 -17.68 -2.78
C ALA A 112 24.59 -16.78 -2.50
N MET A 113 25.22 -16.89 -1.33
CA MET A 113 26.46 -16.19 -0.98
C MET A 113 27.60 -16.57 -1.93
N GLU A 114 27.72 -17.84 -2.30
CA GLU A 114 28.75 -18.32 -3.22
C GLU A 114 28.47 -17.94 -4.68
N ARG A 115 27.21 -18.00 -5.11
CA ARG A 115 26.83 -17.86 -6.53
C ARG A 115 26.35 -16.46 -6.92
N GLY A 116 26.30 -15.52 -5.99
CA GLY A 116 25.81 -14.16 -6.26
C GLY A 116 24.33 -14.14 -6.61
N LYS A 117 23.51 -14.79 -5.78
CA LYS A 117 22.05 -14.85 -5.94
C LYS A 117 21.37 -13.99 -4.89
N TRP A 118 20.11 -13.68 -5.12
CA TRP A 118 19.27 -13.04 -4.11
C TRP A 118 18.45 -14.11 -3.39
N VAL A 119 18.35 -13.99 -2.08
CA VAL A 119 17.42 -14.79 -1.27
C VAL A 119 16.32 -13.89 -0.74
N PHE A 120 15.09 -14.39 -0.78
CA PHE A 120 13.92 -13.70 -0.29
C PHE A 120 13.21 -14.53 0.77
N PHE A 121 13.38 -14.17 2.04
CA PHE A 121 12.75 -14.82 3.18
C PHE A 121 11.49 -14.08 3.58
N GLN A 122 10.34 -14.71 3.33
CA GLN A 122 9.05 -14.11 3.63
C GLN A 122 8.56 -14.54 5.01
N ASN A 123 7.79 -13.68 5.66
CA ASN A 123 7.09 -13.95 6.91
C ASN A 123 8.03 -14.38 8.05
N CYS A 124 9.16 -13.67 8.22
CA CYS A 124 10.17 -14.00 9.24
C CYS A 124 9.60 -14.06 10.67
N HIS A 125 8.62 -13.21 10.99
CA HIS A 125 7.88 -13.23 12.24
C HIS A 125 7.17 -14.57 12.55
N LEU A 126 6.92 -15.43 11.56
CA LEU A 126 6.32 -16.76 11.74
C LEU A 126 7.35 -17.87 12.02
N ALA A 127 8.65 -17.58 11.95
CA ALA A 127 9.73 -18.54 12.22
C ALA A 127 10.70 -18.07 13.32
N PRO A 128 10.21 -17.68 14.51
CA PRO A 128 11.04 -17.08 15.54
C PRO A 128 12.14 -18.00 16.07
N SER A 129 11.92 -19.32 16.06
CA SER A 129 12.92 -20.31 16.48
C SER A 129 14.16 -20.36 15.58
N TRP A 130 14.04 -19.92 14.33
CA TRP A 130 15.15 -19.90 13.37
C TRP A 130 15.85 -18.53 13.28
N MET A 131 15.21 -17.46 13.75
CA MET A 131 15.76 -16.11 13.67
C MET A 131 17.16 -15.94 14.30
N PRO A 132 17.50 -16.57 15.45
CA PRO A 132 18.87 -16.53 15.97
C PRO A 132 19.90 -17.20 15.06
N SER A 133 19.50 -18.22 14.30
CA SER A 133 20.38 -18.85 13.31
C SER A 133 20.58 -17.94 12.10
N LEU A 134 19.52 -17.26 11.62
CA LEU A 134 19.62 -16.27 10.57
C LEU A 134 20.55 -15.10 10.96
N GLU A 135 20.42 -14.61 12.20
CA GLU A 135 21.30 -13.57 12.76
C GLU A 135 22.76 -13.97 12.66
N ARG A 136 23.11 -15.17 13.15
CA ARG A 136 24.47 -15.71 13.04
C ARG A 136 24.93 -15.86 11.60
N LEU A 137 24.05 -16.28 10.68
CA LEU A 137 24.41 -16.42 9.27
C LEU A 137 24.77 -15.08 8.64
N ILE A 138 24.03 -14.02 8.97
CA ILE A 138 24.26 -12.66 8.46
C ILE A 138 25.53 -12.06 9.09
N GLU A 139 25.72 -12.20 10.40
CA GLU A 139 26.90 -11.67 11.10
C GLU A 139 28.21 -12.33 10.65
N ASN A 140 28.17 -13.59 10.24
CA ASN A 140 29.34 -14.33 9.75
C ASN A 140 29.57 -14.20 8.24
N ILE A 141 28.87 -13.30 7.54
CA ILE A 141 29.17 -13.02 6.13
C ILE A 141 30.52 -12.32 6.06
N ASP A 142 31.52 -13.02 5.51
CA ASP A 142 32.84 -12.48 5.24
C ASP A 142 32.77 -11.53 4.02
N PRO A 143 32.96 -10.20 4.19
CA PRO A 143 32.84 -9.22 3.11
C PRO A 143 33.84 -9.46 1.98
N ASP A 144 34.99 -10.09 2.25
CA ASP A 144 36.04 -10.34 1.28
C ASP A 144 35.79 -11.60 0.44
N LYS A 145 34.95 -12.52 0.94
CA LYS A 145 34.64 -13.80 0.27
C LYS A 145 33.25 -13.85 -0.36
N VAL A 146 32.28 -13.12 0.18
CA VAL A 146 30.91 -13.14 -0.32
C VAL A 146 30.83 -12.58 -1.74
N HIS A 147 30.00 -13.18 -2.58
CA HIS A 147 29.81 -12.69 -3.94
C HIS A 147 29.17 -11.29 -3.93
N ARG A 148 29.71 -10.35 -4.71
CA ARG A 148 29.29 -8.93 -4.72
C ARG A 148 27.81 -8.69 -5.07
N ASP A 149 27.24 -9.58 -5.88
CA ASP A 149 25.83 -9.54 -6.27
C ASP A 149 24.85 -10.14 -5.24
N PHE A 150 25.36 -10.84 -4.20
CA PHE A 150 24.50 -11.46 -3.20
C PHE A 150 23.66 -10.41 -2.48
N ARG A 151 22.37 -10.68 -2.26
CA ARG A 151 21.51 -9.85 -1.40
C ARG A 151 20.54 -10.73 -0.61
N VAL A 152 20.24 -10.30 0.60
CA VAL A 152 19.22 -10.89 1.48
C VAL A 152 18.05 -9.92 1.58
N TRP A 153 16.88 -10.38 1.16
CA TRP A 153 15.61 -9.67 1.30
C TRP A 153 14.76 -10.39 2.35
N LEU A 154 14.21 -9.65 3.30
CA LEU A 154 13.39 -10.17 4.40
C LEU A 154 12.04 -9.48 4.39
N THR A 155 10.94 -10.21 4.64
CA THR A 155 9.67 -9.60 5.06
C THR A 155 9.32 -9.98 6.48
N SER A 156 8.82 -9.01 7.25
CA SER A 156 8.31 -9.27 8.59
C SER A 156 7.29 -8.23 9.03
N MET A 157 6.23 -8.66 9.72
CA MET A 157 5.51 -7.75 10.62
C MET A 157 6.41 -7.38 11.82
N PRO A 158 6.17 -6.23 12.47
CA PRO A 158 6.84 -5.89 13.72
C PRO A 158 6.72 -7.02 14.74
N SER A 159 7.85 -7.49 15.26
CA SER A 159 7.90 -8.59 16.22
C SER A 159 9.07 -8.41 17.17
N ASN A 160 8.81 -8.61 18.47
CA ASN A 160 9.84 -8.57 19.51
C ASN A 160 10.82 -9.74 19.43
N GLN A 161 10.55 -10.72 18.58
CA GLN A 161 11.39 -11.90 18.35
C GLN A 161 12.28 -11.74 17.11
N PHE A 162 12.12 -10.64 16.37
CA PHE A 162 12.99 -10.33 15.23
C PHE A 162 14.36 -9.85 15.75
N PRO A 163 15.49 -10.35 15.23
CA PRO A 163 16.82 -10.04 15.78
C PRO A 163 17.17 -8.55 15.65
N VAL A 164 17.63 -7.99 16.76
CA VAL A 164 17.97 -6.57 16.85
C VAL A 164 19.17 -6.24 15.96
N SER A 165 20.17 -7.13 15.86
CA SER A 165 21.36 -6.85 15.05
C SER A 165 21.01 -6.76 13.55
N ILE A 166 20.12 -7.62 13.06
CA ILE A 166 19.60 -7.56 11.68
C ILE A 166 18.88 -6.22 11.45
N LEU A 167 18.05 -5.76 12.39
CA LEU A 167 17.34 -4.48 12.26
C LEU A 167 18.27 -3.26 12.34
N GLN A 168 19.29 -3.31 13.19
CA GLN A 168 20.26 -2.21 13.32
C GLN A 168 21.12 -2.08 12.08
N ASN A 169 21.61 -3.22 11.57
CA ASN A 169 22.56 -3.26 10.45
C ASN A 169 21.88 -3.34 9.07
N GLY A 170 20.57 -3.56 9.02
CA GLY A 170 19.79 -3.63 7.79
C GLY A 170 19.21 -2.30 7.31
N SER A 171 18.86 -2.26 6.04
CA SER A 171 18.06 -1.21 5.41
C SER A 171 16.58 -1.54 5.54
N LYS A 172 15.80 -0.65 6.14
CA LYS A 172 14.38 -0.88 6.46
C LYS A 172 13.52 -0.10 5.49
N LEU A 173 12.58 -0.80 4.85
CA LEU A 173 11.52 -0.19 4.07
C LEU A 173 10.19 -0.52 4.73
N THR A 174 9.43 0.49 5.13
CA THR A 174 8.07 0.31 5.61
C THR A 174 7.14 0.23 4.41
N ILE A 175 6.46 -0.90 4.27
CA ILE A 175 5.40 -1.07 3.28
C ILE A 175 4.09 -0.81 4.02
N GLU A 176 3.57 0.40 3.83
CA GLU A 176 2.28 0.82 4.37
C GLU A 176 1.28 1.01 3.22
N PRO A 177 -0.02 0.77 3.45
CA PRO A 177 -1.05 1.23 2.52
C PRO A 177 -0.93 2.75 2.32
N PRO A 178 -1.09 3.26 1.09
CA PRO A 178 -1.07 4.69 0.85
C PRO A 178 -2.18 5.37 1.67
N ARG A 179 -1.83 6.48 2.31
CA ARG A 179 -2.77 7.24 3.14
C ARG A 179 -3.48 8.30 2.30
N GLY A 180 -4.80 8.27 2.35
CA GLY A 180 -5.67 9.19 1.63
C GLY A 180 -6.15 8.63 0.29
N VAL A 181 -7.35 9.04 -0.11
CA VAL A 181 -8.01 8.59 -1.35
C VAL A 181 -7.14 8.86 -2.59
N LYS A 182 -6.50 10.05 -2.67
CA LYS A 182 -5.62 10.41 -3.80
C LYS A 182 -4.44 9.44 -3.95
N ALA A 183 -3.79 9.10 -2.84
CA ALA A 183 -2.62 8.21 -2.86
C ALA A 183 -3.01 6.77 -3.21
N ASN A 184 -4.18 6.30 -2.74
CA ASN A 184 -4.76 5.02 -3.15
C ASN A 184 -5.01 4.99 -4.66
N LEU A 185 -5.66 6.01 -5.21
CA LEU A 185 -5.88 6.11 -6.67
C LEU A 185 -4.57 6.10 -7.44
N LEU A 186 -3.61 6.95 -7.06
CA LEU A 186 -2.33 7.05 -7.75
C LEU A 186 -1.62 5.70 -7.78
N ARG A 187 -1.60 4.97 -6.65
CA ARG A 187 -1.03 3.63 -6.58
C ARG A 187 -1.72 2.66 -7.55
N THR A 188 -3.05 2.65 -7.58
CA THR A 188 -3.79 1.79 -8.51
C THR A 188 -3.46 2.12 -9.96
N TYR A 189 -3.56 3.39 -10.35
CA TYR A 189 -3.35 3.80 -11.74
C TYR A 189 -1.91 3.61 -12.22
N LEU A 190 -0.90 3.79 -11.34
CA LEU A 190 0.50 3.47 -11.67
C LEU A 190 0.73 1.96 -11.89
N SER A 191 -0.18 1.11 -11.43
CA SER A 191 -0.10 -0.34 -11.63
C SER A 191 -0.83 -0.82 -12.90
N LEU A 192 -1.60 0.04 -13.55
CA LEU A 192 -2.34 -0.26 -14.77
C LEU A 192 -1.55 0.19 -16.00
N THR A 193 -1.65 -0.58 -17.07
CA THR A 193 -1.06 -0.26 -18.37
C THR A 193 -2.08 0.33 -19.33
N ASP A 194 -1.63 1.09 -20.33
CA ASP A 194 -2.52 1.61 -21.39
C ASP A 194 -3.23 0.50 -22.15
N ALA A 195 -2.58 -0.66 -22.30
CA ALA A 195 -3.20 -1.85 -22.87
C ALA A 195 -4.40 -2.28 -22.02
N GLU A 196 -4.24 -2.45 -20.71
CA GLU A 196 -5.32 -2.84 -19.80
C GLU A 196 -6.48 -1.83 -19.76
N LEU A 197 -6.18 -0.53 -19.84
CA LEU A 197 -7.21 0.51 -19.82
C LEU A 197 -8.06 0.56 -21.08
N ASN A 198 -7.47 0.19 -22.23
CA ASN A 198 -8.12 0.23 -23.54
C ASN A 198 -8.61 -1.15 -24.01
N ASP A 199 -8.33 -2.22 -23.26
CA ASP A 199 -8.72 -3.60 -23.56
C ASP A 199 -10.19 -3.89 -23.16
N CYS A 200 -11.12 -3.11 -23.73
CA CYS A 200 -12.56 -3.32 -23.62
C CYS A 200 -13.28 -2.69 -24.83
N LYS A 201 -14.28 -3.38 -25.39
CA LYS A 201 -15.11 -2.85 -26.50
C LYS A 201 -15.82 -1.54 -26.14
N ARG A 202 -16.10 -1.36 -24.85
CA ARG A 202 -16.78 -0.21 -24.26
C ARG A 202 -15.80 0.60 -23.41
N ALA A 203 -14.70 1.02 -24.05
CA ALA A 203 -13.56 1.60 -23.36
C ALA A 203 -13.93 2.84 -22.53
N LEU A 204 -14.84 3.70 -23.01
CA LEU A 204 -15.24 4.91 -22.31
C LEU A 204 -15.99 4.58 -21.00
N GLU A 205 -16.96 3.67 -21.06
CA GLU A 205 -17.71 3.24 -19.87
C GLU A 205 -16.83 2.44 -18.92
N HIS A 206 -15.91 1.62 -19.44
CA HIS A 206 -14.93 0.91 -18.64
C HIS A 206 -14.06 1.88 -17.84
N LYS A 207 -13.46 2.89 -18.49
CA LYS A 207 -12.61 3.90 -17.83
C LYS A 207 -13.39 4.70 -16.77
N ALA A 208 -14.61 5.11 -17.08
CA ALA A 208 -15.46 5.87 -16.14
C ALA A 208 -15.84 5.04 -14.89
N LEU A 209 -16.24 3.78 -15.08
CA LEU A 209 -16.61 2.86 -14.00
C LEU A 209 -15.38 2.39 -13.21
N LEU A 210 -14.23 2.25 -13.86
CA LEU A 210 -12.96 1.94 -13.22
C LEU A 210 -12.55 3.03 -12.23
N LEU A 211 -12.60 4.31 -12.63
CA LEU A 211 -12.33 5.42 -11.70
C LEU A 211 -13.25 5.36 -10.48
N SER A 212 -14.55 5.11 -10.73
CA SER A 212 -15.55 5.00 -9.69
C SER A 212 -15.25 3.85 -8.71
N LEU A 213 -14.89 2.68 -9.22
CA LEU A 213 -14.47 1.52 -8.43
C LEU A 213 -13.19 1.79 -7.63
N CYS A 214 -12.20 2.48 -8.21
CA CYS A 214 -10.98 2.87 -7.51
C CYS A 214 -11.25 3.88 -6.38
N LEU A 215 -12.17 4.83 -6.57
CA LEU A 215 -12.62 5.76 -5.53
C LEU A 215 -13.39 5.04 -4.42
N PHE A 216 -14.26 4.08 -4.77
CA PHE A 216 -14.89 3.20 -3.80
C PHE A 216 -13.87 2.44 -2.95
N HIS A 217 -12.88 1.82 -3.59
CA HIS A 217 -11.81 1.11 -2.90
C HIS A 217 -11.01 2.03 -1.97
N GLY A 218 -10.56 3.19 -2.47
CA GLY A 218 -9.86 4.18 -1.65
C GLY A 218 -10.72 4.67 -0.47
N SER A 219 -12.01 4.91 -0.69
CA SER A 219 -12.94 5.33 0.36
C SER A 219 -13.10 4.26 1.45
N THR A 220 -13.30 3.01 1.06
CA THR A 220 -13.47 1.89 2.01
C THR A 220 -12.23 1.61 2.83
N ILE A 221 -11.03 1.73 2.26
CA ILE A 221 -9.76 1.65 3.00
C ILE A 221 -9.66 2.80 4.03
N GLU A 222 -9.88 4.05 3.58
CA GLU A 222 -9.71 5.23 4.43
C GLU A 222 -10.72 5.31 5.57
N ARG A 223 -11.87 4.63 5.46
CA ARG A 223 -12.84 4.54 6.55
C ARG A 223 -12.25 3.92 7.82
N ARG A 224 -11.26 3.01 7.70
CA ARG A 224 -10.58 2.39 8.85
C ARG A 224 -9.97 3.44 9.81
N LYS A 225 -9.57 4.61 9.30
CA LYS A 225 -9.01 5.70 10.11
C LYS A 225 -10.00 6.27 11.13
N PHE A 226 -11.29 6.14 10.88
CA PHE A 226 -12.34 6.69 11.75
C PHE A 226 -12.81 5.69 12.81
N GLY A 227 -12.13 4.54 12.94
CA GLY A 227 -12.49 3.49 13.88
C GLY A 227 -13.95 3.06 13.70
N PRO A 228 -14.71 2.86 14.80
CA PRO A 228 -16.12 2.47 14.75
C PRO A 228 -17.05 3.41 13.97
N LEU A 229 -16.68 4.68 13.73
CA LEU A 229 -17.46 5.59 12.89
C LEU A 229 -17.31 5.28 11.38
N GLY A 230 -16.21 4.63 11.01
CA GLY A 230 -15.96 4.13 9.67
C GLY A 230 -16.61 2.77 9.46
N PHE A 231 -16.14 1.78 10.23
CA PHE A 231 -16.70 0.44 10.34
C PHE A 231 -16.52 -0.03 11.78
N ASN A 232 -17.49 -0.76 12.33
CA ASN A 232 -17.42 -1.33 13.66
C ASN A 232 -16.18 -2.23 13.81
N ILE A 233 -15.90 -3.02 12.76
CA ILE A 233 -14.74 -3.92 12.68
C ILE A 233 -13.72 -3.35 11.67
N PRO A 234 -12.41 -3.33 12.00
CA PRO A 234 -11.38 -2.80 11.12
C PRO A 234 -11.02 -3.81 10.00
N TYR A 235 -11.91 -3.98 9.02
CA TYR A 235 -11.69 -4.89 7.89
C TYR A 235 -10.47 -4.51 7.04
N GLU A 236 -9.81 -5.53 6.49
CA GLU A 236 -8.62 -5.38 5.66
C GLU A 236 -8.96 -5.67 4.20
N PHE A 237 -9.32 -4.63 3.45
CA PHE A 237 -9.47 -4.69 2.00
C PHE A 237 -8.09 -4.55 1.33
N THR A 238 -7.86 -5.35 0.30
CA THR A 238 -6.55 -5.54 -0.33
C THR A 238 -6.60 -5.19 -1.82
N ASP A 239 -5.43 -4.97 -2.43
CA ASP A 239 -5.33 -4.72 -3.86
C ASP A 239 -5.84 -5.93 -4.68
N GLY A 240 -5.77 -7.14 -4.12
CA GLY A 240 -6.35 -8.34 -4.74
C GLY A 240 -7.86 -8.22 -4.95
N ASP A 241 -8.57 -7.58 -4.03
CA ASP A 241 -10.03 -7.39 -4.10
C ASP A 241 -10.41 -6.43 -5.19
N LEU A 242 -9.64 -5.34 -5.27
CA LEU A 242 -9.77 -4.38 -6.34
C LEU A 242 -9.50 -5.03 -7.69
N ARG A 243 -8.41 -5.80 -7.84
CA ARG A 243 -8.06 -6.46 -9.11
C ARG A 243 -9.14 -7.44 -9.58
N ILE A 244 -9.75 -8.21 -8.67
CA ILE A 244 -10.86 -9.10 -9.01
C ILE A 244 -12.07 -8.27 -9.50
N CYS A 245 -12.42 -7.19 -8.81
CA CYS A 245 -13.51 -6.31 -9.24
C CYS A 245 -13.23 -5.63 -10.58
N ILE A 246 -11.98 -5.22 -10.87
CA ILE A 246 -11.58 -4.64 -12.16
C ILE A 246 -11.76 -5.67 -13.29
N SER A 247 -11.28 -6.89 -13.06
CA SER A 247 -11.43 -7.99 -14.03
C SER A 247 -12.91 -8.32 -14.30
N GLN A 248 -13.72 -8.39 -13.25
CA GLN A 248 -15.17 -8.61 -13.38
C GLN A 248 -15.89 -7.45 -14.07
N LEU A 249 -15.51 -6.19 -13.78
CA LEU A 249 -16.06 -5.02 -14.44
C LEU A 249 -15.89 -5.14 -15.97
N ARG A 250 -14.66 -5.43 -16.42
CA ARG A 250 -14.38 -5.65 -17.84
C ARG A 250 -15.22 -6.80 -18.40
N MET A 251 -15.17 -7.97 -17.77
CA MET A 251 -15.89 -9.18 -18.20
C MET A 251 -17.38 -8.89 -18.42
N PHE A 252 -18.03 -8.22 -17.46
CA PHE A 252 -19.45 -7.93 -17.55
C PHE A 252 -19.78 -6.86 -18.59
N LEU A 253 -18.89 -5.89 -18.85
CA LEU A 253 -19.08 -4.93 -19.93
C LEU A 253 -18.92 -5.56 -21.33
N GLU A 254 -18.17 -6.66 -21.45
CA GLU A 254 -18.02 -7.41 -22.70
C GLU A 254 -19.16 -8.41 -22.95
N GLU A 255 -19.70 -9.01 -21.89
CA GLU A 255 -20.74 -10.05 -21.96
C GLU A 255 -22.16 -9.47 -22.10
N TYR A 256 -22.46 -8.37 -21.40
CA TYR A 256 -23.79 -7.77 -21.39
C TYR A 256 -23.93 -6.65 -22.41
N THR A 257 -25.09 -6.59 -23.08
CA THR A 257 -25.44 -5.51 -24.01
C THR A 257 -25.53 -4.16 -23.28
N ASP A 258 -26.24 -4.14 -22.14
CA ASP A 258 -26.41 -2.96 -21.28
C ASP A 258 -25.51 -3.07 -20.05
N ILE A 259 -25.17 -1.95 -19.42
CA ILE A 259 -24.32 -1.95 -18.21
C ILE A 259 -25.08 -2.63 -17.07
N PRO A 260 -24.60 -3.77 -16.55
CA PRO A 260 -25.36 -4.55 -15.58
C PRO A 260 -25.10 -4.06 -14.15
N TYR A 261 -25.52 -2.83 -13.81
CA TYR A 261 -25.27 -2.20 -12.50
C TYR A 261 -25.71 -3.05 -11.30
N LYS A 262 -26.76 -3.86 -11.44
CA LYS A 262 -27.20 -4.78 -10.38
C LYS A 262 -26.18 -5.91 -10.16
N VAL A 263 -25.65 -6.48 -11.24
CA VAL A 263 -24.62 -7.52 -11.18
C VAL A 263 -23.33 -6.94 -10.62
N LEU A 264 -22.87 -5.79 -11.13
CA LEU A 264 -21.67 -5.11 -10.63
C LEU A 264 -21.73 -4.80 -9.13
N ARG A 265 -22.88 -4.29 -8.65
CA ARG A 265 -23.08 -4.03 -7.21
C ARG A 265 -23.13 -5.30 -6.39
N TYR A 266 -23.76 -6.36 -6.90
CA TYR A 266 -23.82 -7.64 -6.21
C TYR A 266 -22.43 -8.30 -6.12
N THR A 267 -21.68 -8.37 -7.22
CA THR A 267 -20.37 -9.03 -7.21
C THR A 267 -19.35 -8.23 -6.39
N ALA A 268 -19.23 -6.92 -6.59
CA ALA A 268 -18.31 -6.11 -5.81
C ALA A 268 -18.74 -5.99 -4.34
N GLY A 269 -20.03 -5.74 -4.09
CA GLY A 269 -20.56 -5.43 -2.78
C GLY A 269 -20.85 -6.63 -1.91
N GLU A 270 -21.44 -7.70 -2.45
CA GLU A 270 -21.88 -8.86 -1.67
C GLU A 270 -20.84 -9.97 -1.65
N ILE A 271 -20.15 -10.20 -2.77
CA ILE A 271 -19.21 -11.32 -2.93
C ILE A 271 -17.78 -10.89 -2.56
N ASN A 272 -17.25 -9.86 -3.21
CA ASN A 272 -15.82 -9.52 -3.08
C ASN A 272 -15.53 -8.73 -1.79
N TYR A 273 -16.09 -7.54 -1.63
CA TYR A 273 -15.89 -6.73 -0.43
C TYR A 273 -16.79 -7.21 0.71
N GLY A 274 -18.06 -7.47 0.44
CA GLY A 274 -19.02 -7.96 1.45
C GLY A 274 -18.67 -9.34 2.01
N GLY A 275 -17.96 -10.17 1.26
CA GLY A 275 -17.43 -11.46 1.76
C GLY A 275 -16.42 -11.32 2.90
N ARG A 276 -15.84 -10.12 3.10
CA ARG A 276 -14.98 -9.81 4.26
C ARG A 276 -15.72 -9.20 5.44
N VAL A 277 -16.92 -8.69 5.21
CA VAL A 277 -17.67 -7.92 6.21
C VAL A 277 -18.55 -8.86 7.00
N THR A 278 -18.27 -8.97 8.30
CA THR A 278 -18.95 -9.93 9.18
C THR A 278 -20.08 -9.30 10.00
N ASP A 279 -20.09 -7.97 10.14
CA ASP A 279 -21.16 -7.24 10.83
C ASP A 279 -22.23 -6.73 9.84
N ASP A 280 -23.51 -6.93 10.17
CA ASP A 280 -24.63 -6.59 9.28
C ASP A 280 -24.76 -5.07 9.04
N TRP A 281 -24.43 -4.24 10.03
CA TRP A 281 -24.51 -2.79 9.90
C TRP A 281 -23.37 -2.24 9.04
N ASP A 282 -22.16 -2.78 9.24
CA ASP A 282 -21.03 -2.49 8.37
C ASP A 282 -21.31 -2.93 6.93
N ARG A 283 -21.97 -4.08 6.75
CA ARG A 283 -22.36 -4.60 5.43
C ARG A 283 -23.34 -3.67 4.74
N ARG A 284 -24.39 -3.24 5.46
CA ARG A 284 -25.34 -2.24 4.95
C ARG A 284 -24.64 -0.93 4.58
N CYS A 285 -23.69 -0.47 5.40
CA CYS A 285 -22.90 0.73 5.13
C CYS A 285 -22.09 0.58 3.84
N LEU A 286 -21.33 -0.52 3.71
CA LEU A 286 -20.53 -0.84 2.52
C LEU A 286 -21.38 -0.82 1.24
N LEU A 287 -22.52 -1.50 1.24
CA LEU A 287 -23.41 -1.59 0.09
C LEU A 287 -24.03 -0.24 -0.29
N SER A 288 -24.35 0.57 0.73
CA SER A 288 -24.88 1.91 0.53
C SER A 288 -23.83 2.81 -0.12
N ILE A 289 -22.58 2.74 0.35
CA ILE A 289 -21.46 3.48 -0.27
C ILE A 289 -21.26 3.01 -1.71
N LEU A 290 -21.23 1.70 -1.97
CA LEU A 290 -21.03 1.17 -3.33
C LEU A 290 -22.12 1.62 -4.31
N GLN A 291 -23.35 1.82 -3.84
CA GLN A 291 -24.45 2.31 -4.67
C GLN A 291 -24.17 3.70 -5.25
N ASP A 292 -23.42 4.54 -4.53
CA ASP A 292 -23.03 5.87 -5.01
C ASP A 292 -21.99 5.79 -6.14
N PHE A 293 -21.18 4.72 -6.17
CA PHE A 293 -20.13 4.50 -7.17
C PHE A 293 -20.59 3.65 -8.37
N TYR A 294 -21.61 2.81 -8.24
CA TYR A 294 -22.17 2.06 -9.35
C TYR A 294 -23.61 2.47 -9.65
N GLN A 295 -23.73 3.61 -10.33
CA GLN A 295 -25.00 4.18 -10.79
C GLN A 295 -24.82 4.89 -12.14
N PRO A 296 -25.89 5.05 -12.95
CA PRO A 296 -25.80 5.70 -14.26
C PRO A 296 -25.14 7.09 -14.29
N PRO A 297 -25.38 7.98 -13.31
CA PRO A 297 -24.77 9.31 -13.30
C PRO A 297 -23.24 9.34 -13.29
N VAL A 298 -22.56 8.26 -12.86
CA VAL A 298 -21.09 8.23 -12.85
C VAL A 298 -20.47 8.29 -14.24
N LEU A 299 -21.27 8.05 -15.29
CA LEU A 299 -20.84 8.18 -16.69
C LEU A 299 -20.93 9.60 -17.22
N GLU A 300 -21.56 10.52 -16.48
CA GLU A 300 -21.71 11.90 -16.90
C GLU A 300 -20.41 12.69 -16.70
N ASP A 301 -20.07 13.53 -17.69
CA ASP A 301 -18.96 14.46 -17.58
C ASP A 301 -19.18 15.40 -16.37
N ASN A 302 -18.18 15.50 -15.49
CA ASN A 302 -18.21 16.28 -14.24
C ASN A 302 -19.09 15.70 -13.11
N TYR A 303 -19.48 14.42 -13.17
CA TYR A 303 -20.11 13.78 -12.01
C TYR A 303 -19.22 13.94 -10.77
N LYS A 304 -19.79 14.38 -9.64
CA LYS A 304 -19.05 14.65 -8.40
C LYS A 304 -19.25 13.49 -7.43
N PHE A 305 -18.15 12.87 -7.01
CA PHE A 305 -18.15 11.78 -6.03
C PHE A 305 -18.23 12.27 -4.57
N SER A 306 -18.18 13.59 -4.36
CA SER A 306 -18.34 14.20 -3.03
C SER A 306 -18.89 15.61 -3.13
N GLU A 307 -19.53 16.08 -2.06
CA GLU A 307 -20.07 17.45 -1.97
C GLU A 307 -19.00 18.53 -2.21
N SER A 308 -17.74 18.25 -1.85
CA SER A 308 -16.61 19.16 -2.06
C SER A 308 -16.33 19.46 -3.54
N GLY A 309 -16.75 18.58 -4.45
CA GLY A 309 -16.43 18.65 -5.88
C GLY A 309 -14.95 18.37 -6.22
N VAL A 310 -14.08 18.11 -5.24
CA VAL A 310 -12.66 17.82 -5.47
C VAL A 310 -12.50 16.52 -6.26
N TYR A 311 -13.21 15.47 -5.84
CA TYR A 311 -13.27 14.20 -6.57
C TYR A 311 -14.44 14.22 -7.54
N HIS A 312 -14.14 14.22 -8.83
CA HIS A 312 -15.10 14.25 -9.92
C HIS A 312 -14.66 13.34 -11.08
N GLN A 313 -15.58 13.03 -11.97
CA GLN A 313 -15.32 12.22 -13.16
C GLN A 313 -14.31 12.92 -14.06
N ILE A 314 -13.38 12.15 -14.59
CA ILE A 314 -12.35 12.60 -15.53
C ILE A 314 -12.82 12.20 -16.92
N ASN A 315 -12.60 13.05 -17.93
CA ASN A 315 -13.00 12.71 -19.28
C ASN A 315 -12.29 11.40 -19.71
N PRO A 316 -13.04 10.35 -20.05
CA PRO A 316 -12.48 9.03 -20.36
C PRO A 316 -11.69 8.99 -21.68
N THR A 317 -11.70 10.09 -22.46
CA THR A 317 -10.89 10.26 -23.67
C THR A 317 -9.47 10.76 -23.38
N TYR A 318 -9.16 11.20 -22.16
CA TYR A 318 -7.77 11.48 -21.79
C TYR A 318 -6.99 10.16 -21.72
N ASP A 319 -5.95 10.04 -22.53
CA ASP A 319 -4.91 9.03 -22.35
C ASP A 319 -4.01 9.44 -21.18
N LEU A 320 -3.46 8.44 -20.47
CA LEU A 320 -2.54 8.64 -19.34
C LEU A 320 -1.24 9.34 -19.76
#